data_AF-A0A809YKM2-F1
#
_entry.id   AF-A0A809YKM2-F1
#
_cell.length_a   1.000
_cell.length_b   1.000
_cell.length_c   1.000
_cell.angle_alpha   90.00
_cell.angle_beta   90.00
_cell.angle_gamma   90.00
#
_symmetry.space_group_name_H-M   'P 1'
#
loop_
_entity.id
_entity.type
_entity.pdbx_description
1 polymer ?
#
loop_
_entity_poly.entity_id
_entity_poly.type
_entity_poly.pdbx_seq_one_letter_code
_entity_poly.pdbx_strand_id
1 'polypeptide(L)'
;MNQRAQKITLGEMRAGRGGTRGLLVYCADYKCGHHITLAPETVDQWPDDVRLSDLEPKFVCQKCGQRGADIRPDFDPPQMGARS
;
A
#
# COMPACT_ATOMS: atom_id res chain seq x y z
N MET A 1 5.10 21.19 -9.53
CA MET A 1 5.38 19.73 -9.52
C MET A 1 5.18 19.26 -8.08
N ASN A 2 4.01 18.72 -7.73
CA ASN A 2 3.83 18.10 -6.41
C ASN A 2 4.51 16.73 -6.45
N GLN A 3 5.79 16.71 -6.13
CA GLN A 3 6.55 15.48 -6.01
C GLN A 3 6.01 14.76 -4.78
N ARG A 4 5.25 13.68 -4.99
CA ARG A 4 4.86 12.79 -3.90
C ARG A 4 6.14 12.30 -3.23
N ALA A 5 6.17 12.32 -1.90
CA ALA A 5 7.31 11.83 -1.14
C ALA A 5 7.65 10.40 -1.60
N GLN A 6 8.92 10.15 -1.92
CA GLN A 6 9.35 8.82 -2.31
C GLN A 6 9.12 7.87 -1.13
N LYS A 7 8.43 6.77 -1.40
CA LYS A 7 8.17 5.73 -0.41
C LYS A 7 9.22 4.63 -0.48
N ILE A 8 9.25 3.83 0.56
CA ILE A 8 10.10 2.63 0.65
C ILE A 8 9.85 1.68 -0.51
N THR A 9 10.84 0.83 -0.74
CA THR A 9 10.79 -0.33 -1.64
C THR A 9 9.98 -1.47 -1.03
N LEU A 10 9.51 -2.41 -1.86
CA LEU A 10 8.88 -3.64 -1.39
C LEU A 10 9.87 -4.49 -0.59
N GLY A 11 11.15 -4.51 -0.95
CA GLY A 11 12.19 -5.19 -0.17
C GLY A 11 12.35 -4.61 1.24
N GLU A 12 12.41 -3.28 1.36
CA GLU A 12 12.44 -2.59 2.67
C GLU A 12 11.18 -2.87 3.48
N MET A 13 10.00 -2.91 2.85
CA MET A 13 8.74 -3.27 3.50
C MET A 13 8.76 -4.70 4.05
N ARG A 14 9.17 -5.67 3.23
CA ARG A 14 9.26 -7.10 3.58
C ARG A 14 10.33 -7.36 4.65
N ALA A 15 11.44 -6.62 4.63
CA ALA A 15 12.49 -6.70 5.64
C ALA A 15 12.14 -5.97 6.95
N GLY A 16 11.09 -5.14 6.93
CA GLY A 16 10.63 -4.37 8.09
C GLY A 16 10.09 -5.25 9.22
N ARG A 17 9.89 -4.62 10.39
CA ARG A 17 9.40 -5.29 11.59
C ARG A 17 7.99 -5.86 11.36
N GLY A 18 7.86 -7.19 11.41
CA GLY A 18 6.60 -7.90 11.16
C GLY A 18 6.48 -8.51 9.76
N GLY A 19 7.43 -8.24 8.85
CA GLY A 19 7.50 -8.89 7.55
C GLY A 19 6.27 -8.68 6.68
N THR A 20 5.70 -7.46 6.70
CA THR A 20 4.49 -7.14 5.95
C THR A 20 4.65 -7.41 4.47
N ARG A 21 3.70 -8.16 3.91
CA ARG A 21 3.63 -8.51 2.48
C ARG A 21 2.35 -8.02 1.82
N GLY A 22 1.37 -7.55 2.58
CA GLY A 22 0.14 -6.96 2.05
C GLY A 22 0.25 -5.45 1.84
N LEU A 23 -0.60 -4.90 0.97
CA LEU A 23 -0.72 -3.47 0.74
C LEU A 23 -2.16 -2.98 0.92
N LEU A 24 -2.31 -1.82 1.56
CA LEU A 24 -3.52 -1.02 1.53
C LEU A 24 -3.42 0.04 0.44
N VAL A 25 -4.39 0.07 -0.47
CA VAL A 25 -4.42 0.99 -1.61
C VAL A 25 -5.64 1.89 -1.48
N TYR A 26 -5.41 3.16 -1.13
CA TYR A 26 -6.46 4.17 -1.01
C TYR A 26 -6.60 4.98 -2.30
N CYS A 27 -7.82 5.33 -2.71
CA CYS A 27 -8.06 6.29 -3.78
C CYS A 27 -7.35 7.62 -3.47
N ALA A 28 -6.72 8.23 -4.48
CA ALA A 28 -6.07 9.53 -4.31
C ALA A 28 -7.06 10.68 -4.01
N ASP A 29 -8.34 10.52 -4.36
CA ASP A 29 -9.39 11.43 -3.92
C ASP A 29 -9.89 10.99 -2.53
N TYR A 30 -9.46 11.72 -1.49
CA TYR A 30 -9.83 11.44 -0.10
C TYR A 30 -11.35 11.50 0.13
N LYS A 31 -12.11 12.24 -0.70
CA LYS A 31 -13.58 12.31 -0.61
C LYS A 31 -14.25 11.02 -1.09
N CYS A 32 -13.57 10.24 -1.94
CA CYS A 32 -14.09 8.97 -2.45
C CYS A 32 -14.19 7.92 -1.33
N GLY A 33 -13.24 7.94 -0.39
CA GLY A 33 -13.13 7.00 0.74
C GLY A 33 -12.88 5.54 0.33
N HIS A 34 -12.73 5.25 -0.96
CA HIS A 34 -12.56 3.89 -1.48
C HIS A 34 -11.13 3.40 -1.25
N HIS A 35 -11.01 2.18 -0.76
CA HIS A 35 -9.73 1.49 -0.63
C HIS A 35 -9.91 0.00 -0.91
N ILE A 36 -8.81 -0.66 -1.24
CA ILE A 36 -8.73 -2.11 -1.35
C ILE A 36 -7.50 -2.60 -0.61
N THR A 37 -7.51 -3.88 -0.24
CA THR A 37 -6.34 -4.59 0.25
C THR A 37 -5.81 -5.51 -0.85
N LEU A 38 -4.52 -5.44 -1.13
CA LEU A 38 -3.82 -6.40 -1.97
C LEU A 38 -3.16 -7.44 -1.07
N ALA A 39 -3.57 -8.69 -1.25
CA ALA A 39 -3.05 -9.81 -0.49
C ALA A 39 -1.58 -10.09 -0.85
N PRO A 40 -0.80 -10.72 0.06
CA PRO A 40 0.61 -11.07 -0.17
C PRO A 40 0.88 -11.75 -1.52
N GLU A 41 0.04 -12.70 -1.94
CA GLU A 41 0.19 -13.42 -3.21
C GLU A 41 0.15 -12.51 -4.46
N THR A 42 -0.52 -11.35 -4.37
CA THR A 42 -0.51 -10.35 -5.44
C THR A 42 0.74 -9.49 -5.37
N VAL A 43 1.12 -9.05 -4.17
CA VAL A 43 2.24 -8.14 -3.94
C VAL A 43 3.59 -8.82 -4.17
N ASP A 44 3.69 -10.12 -3.86
CA ASP A 44 4.88 -10.95 -4.00
C ASP A 44 5.28 -11.17 -5.46
N GLN A 45 4.40 -10.88 -6.41
CA GLN A 45 4.72 -10.89 -7.85
C GLN A 45 5.61 -9.71 -8.26
N TRP A 46 5.72 -8.67 -7.43
CA TRP A 46 6.58 -7.53 -7.69
C TRP A 46 7.98 -7.70 -7.08
N PRO A 47 9.04 -7.34 -7.82
CA PRO A 47 10.42 -7.32 -7.35
C PRO A 47 10.64 -6.43 -6.12
N ASP A 48 11.67 -6.75 -5.33
CA ASP A 48 12.02 -6.01 -4.11
C ASP A 48 12.39 -4.55 -4.38
N ASP A 49 12.95 -4.21 -5.54
CA ASP A 49 13.39 -2.86 -5.91
C ASP A 49 12.24 -1.91 -6.28
N VAL A 50 11.02 -2.45 -6.49
CA VAL A 50 9.84 -1.64 -6.77
C VAL A 50 9.49 -0.78 -5.56
N ARG A 51 9.40 0.55 -5.76
CA ARG A 51 8.92 1.47 -4.72
C ARG A 51 7.42 1.55 -4.70
N LEU A 52 6.84 1.72 -3.50
CA LEU A 52 5.40 1.93 -3.37
C LEU A 52 4.95 3.18 -4.15
N SER A 53 5.77 4.25 -4.16
CA SER A 53 5.49 5.48 -4.91
C SER A 53 5.45 5.27 -6.43
N ASP A 54 6.13 4.25 -6.95
CA ASP A 54 6.15 3.94 -8.39
C ASP A 54 4.87 3.20 -8.81
N LEU A 55 4.21 2.53 -7.86
CA LEU A 55 2.94 1.85 -8.06
C LEU A 55 1.76 2.83 -7.99
N GLU A 56 1.83 3.83 -7.11
CA GLU A 56 0.74 4.77 -6.87
C GLU A 56 0.09 5.39 -8.12
N PRO A 57 0.82 5.95 -9.10
CA PRO A 57 0.20 6.56 -10.28
C PRO A 57 -0.42 5.53 -11.25
N LYS A 58 -0.15 4.23 -11.06
CA LYS A 58 -0.65 3.15 -11.93
C LYS A 58 -2.06 2.69 -11.56
N PHE A 59 -2.58 3.09 -10.40
CA PHE A 59 -3.93 2.75 -9.98
C PHE A 59 -4.97 3.72 -10.54
N VAL A 60 -6.14 3.18 -10.87
CA VAL A 60 -7.35 3.95 -11.19
C VAL A 60 -8.48 3.47 -10.30
N CYS A 61 -9.10 4.39 -9.58
CA CYS A 61 -10.24 4.06 -8.74
C CYS A 61 -11.43 3.68 -9.61
N GLN A 62 -11.92 2.45 -9.51
CA GLN A 62 -13.09 2.00 -10.26
C GLN A 62 -14.40 2.70 -9.81
N LYS A 63 -14.43 3.26 -8.60
CA LYS A 63 -15.61 3.95 -8.06
C LYS A 63 -15.77 5.38 -8.59
N CYS A 64 -14.69 6.15 -8.71
CA CYS A 64 -14.77 7.58 -9.11
C CYS A 64 -13.93 7.93 -10.35
N GLY A 65 -13.18 6.98 -10.92
CA GLY A 65 -12.31 7.21 -12.07
C GLY A 65 -11.01 7.96 -11.78
N GLN A 66 -10.77 8.38 -10.53
CA GLN A 66 -9.56 9.10 -10.14
C GLN A 66 -8.30 8.25 -10.40
N ARG A 67 -7.33 8.84 -11.10
CA ARG A 67 -6.00 8.25 -11.27
C ARG A 67 -5.12 8.54 -10.05
N GLY A 68 -4.33 7.54 -9.67
CA GLY A 68 -3.46 7.59 -8.53
C GLY A 68 -4.08 6.96 -7.27
N ALA A 69 -3.20 6.46 -6.41
CA ALA A 69 -3.53 5.95 -5.09
C ALA A 69 -2.57 6.46 -4.01
N ASP A 70 -2.93 6.33 -2.74
CA ASP A 70 -2.01 6.38 -1.60
C ASP A 70 -1.80 4.94 -1.12
N ILE A 71 -0.59 4.39 -1.33
CA ILE A 71 -0.28 2.99 -1.03
C ILE A 71 0.47 2.90 0.30
N ARG A 72 0.04 2.01 1.19
CA ARG A 72 0.63 1.79 2.51
C ARG A 72 0.87 0.29 2.75
N PRO A 73 1.89 -0.10 3.53
CA PRO A 73 1.98 -1.47 4.01
C PRO A 73 0.74 -1.83 4.84
N ASP A 74 0.20 -3.01 4.62
CA ASP A 74 -0.88 -3.57 5.44
C ASP A 74 -0.27 -4.24 6.67
N PHE A 75 0.09 -3.44 7.67
CA PHE A 75 0.58 -3.96 8.93
C PHE A 75 -0.54 -4.70 9.65
N ASP A 76 -0.25 -5.91 10.15
CA ASP A 76 -1.16 -6.59 11.06
C ASP A 76 -1.53 -5.63 12.20
N PRO A 77 -2.81 -5.64 12.64
CA PRO A 77 -3.19 -4.84 13.78
C PRO A 77 -2.25 -5.16 14.96
N PRO A 78 -1.81 -4.14 15.71
CA PRO A 78 -0.99 -4.40 16.89
C PRO A 78 -1.74 -5.42 17.75
N GLN A 79 -1.04 -6.47 18.16
CA GLN A 79 -1.51 -7.44 19.14
C GLN A 79 -1.68 -6.71 20.48
N MET A 80 -2.74 -5.93 20.61
CA MET A 80 -3.12 -5.34 21.88
C MET A 80 -3.60 -6.51 22.72
N GLY A 81 -2.79 -6.88 23.71
CA GLY A 81 -2.91 -8.13 24.45
C GLY A 81 -4.37 -8.45 24.80
N ALA A 82 -4.90 -9.50 24.18
CA ALA A 82 -6.13 -10.12 24.62
C ALA A 82 -5.86 -10.65 26.03
N ARG A 83 -6.22 -9.87 27.04
CA ARG A 83 -6.21 -10.30 28.43
C ARG A 83 -7.29 -11.38 28.54
N SER A 84 -6.86 -12.60 28.85
CA SER A 84 -7.72 -13.70 29.28
C SER A 84 -8.52 -13.34 30.52
#